data_AF-A0A7V9HW61-F1
#
_entry.id   AF-A0A7V9HW61-F1
#
_cell.length_a   1.000
_cell.length_b   1.000
_cell.length_c   1.000
_cell.angle_alpha   90.00
_cell.angle_beta   90.00
_cell.angle_gamma   90.00
#
_symmetry.space_group_name_H-M   'P 1'
#
loop_
_entity.id
_entity.type
_entity.pdbx_description
1 polymer ?
#
loop_
_entity_poly.entity_id
_entity_poly.type
_entity_poly.pdbx_seq_one_letter_code
_entity_poly.pdbx_strand_id
1 'polypeptide(L)'
;MRRTCVFALALLAVILVPTANFSQGGQTGGQMETSRGVAGGGVSVPGWTGKIDTKEEAAGMTLNSAKLAKDGNALHVSTGPAVTYWNPANKASGDYTVKATFKEAKYMNLNSHPHPYGLVIAGNDLGTDQQSYLYCAAYGNGNFIVRGFGPAPFQMNGPRGGADPAVNKAAGVGEPVTQEIAISVRGEKVECAINKKVVASYDKSALVAAGKLKSTDGVYGIRFAHNTEALVTGLTITKP
;
A
#
# COMPACT_ATOMS: atom_id res chain seq x y z
N MET A 1 -10.74 80.18 8.25
CA MET A 1 -9.28 80.10 8.13
C MET A 1 -8.72 79.39 9.37
N ARG A 2 -8.10 78.22 9.15
CA ARG A 2 -6.98 77.56 9.87
C ARG A 2 -6.83 77.66 11.41
N ARG A 3 -6.51 76.47 11.98
CA ARG A 3 -5.71 76.11 13.19
C ARG A 3 -6.54 75.96 14.48
N THR A 4 -6.36 74.94 15.34
CA THR A 4 -5.19 74.08 15.61
C THR A 4 -5.61 72.85 16.44
N CYS A 5 -4.90 71.73 16.25
CA CYS A 5 -4.99 70.50 17.06
C CYS A 5 -4.46 70.68 18.50
N VAL A 6 -5.00 69.94 19.46
CA VAL A 6 -4.28 69.50 20.67
C VAL A 6 -4.60 68.03 20.94
N PHE A 7 -3.53 67.26 21.14
CA PHE A 7 -3.46 65.83 21.37
C PHE A 7 -3.89 65.43 22.79
N ALA A 8 -4.51 64.26 22.94
CA ALA A 8 -4.63 63.56 24.22
C ALA A 8 -4.03 62.16 24.11
N LEU A 9 -3.01 61.90 24.94
CA LEU A 9 -2.30 60.63 25.12
C LEU A 9 -3.24 59.55 25.70
N ALA A 10 -3.18 58.34 25.15
CA ALA A 10 -3.66 57.13 25.82
C ALA A 10 -2.48 56.20 26.12
N LEU A 11 -2.25 55.90 27.40
CA LEU A 11 -1.29 54.89 27.85
C LEU A 11 -1.77 53.49 27.46
N LEU A 12 -0.97 52.75 26.70
CA LEU A 12 -1.12 51.30 26.53
C LEU A 12 -0.16 50.58 27.48
N ALA A 13 -0.73 49.80 28.41
CA ALA A 13 0.02 48.84 29.21
C ALA A 13 0.33 47.60 28.36
N VAL A 14 1.61 47.31 28.14
CA VAL A 14 2.08 46.11 27.44
C VAL A 14 2.22 44.97 28.47
N ILE A 15 1.35 43.97 28.39
CA ILE A 15 1.50 42.72 29.12
C ILE A 15 2.39 41.80 28.26
N LEU A 16 3.65 41.59 28.67
CA LEU A 16 4.51 40.56 28.08
C LEU A 16 4.05 39.19 28.58
N VAL A 17 3.48 38.39 27.68
CA VAL A 17 3.32 36.94 27.89
C VAL A 17 4.56 36.26 27.30
N PRO A 18 5.36 35.49 28.07
CA PRO A 18 6.46 34.73 27.50
C PRO A 18 5.88 33.62 26.63
N THR A 19 6.03 33.76 25.30
CA THR A 19 5.79 32.65 24.38
C THR A 19 6.87 31.60 24.63
N ALA A 20 6.50 30.50 25.27
CA ALA A 20 7.32 29.30 25.29
C ALA A 20 7.50 28.83 23.84
N ASN A 21 8.68 29.09 23.27
CA ASN A 21 9.12 28.49 22.03
C ASN A 21 9.31 27.00 22.28
N PHE A 22 8.27 26.20 22.02
CA PHE A 22 8.45 24.78 21.77
C PHE A 22 9.25 24.67 20.47
N SER A 23 10.55 24.43 20.59
CA SER A 23 11.36 23.96 19.47
C SER A 23 10.83 22.59 19.07
N GLN A 24 9.90 22.58 18.10
CA GLN A 24 9.66 21.39 17.31
C GLN A 24 10.97 21.08 16.60
N GLY A 25 11.72 20.11 17.15
CA GLY A 25 12.81 19.45 16.46
C GLY A 25 12.30 19.05 15.08
N GLY A 26 12.86 19.69 14.05
CA GLY A 26 12.41 19.56 12.69
C GLY A 26 12.50 18.11 12.21
N GLN A 27 11.34 17.49 12.03
CA GLN A 27 11.18 16.57 10.91
C GLN A 27 10.83 17.44 9.71
N THR A 28 11.84 17.66 8.87
CA THR A 28 11.70 18.21 7.54
C THR A 28 10.48 17.61 6.85
N GLY A 29 9.57 18.47 6.40
CA GLY A 29 8.40 18.09 5.61
C GLY A 29 8.82 17.16 4.47
N GLY A 30 8.37 15.92 4.53
CA GLY A 30 8.36 15.06 3.37
C GLY A 30 7.42 15.70 2.37
N GLN A 31 7.94 16.18 1.25
CA GLN A 31 7.12 16.48 0.07
C GLN A 31 6.18 15.31 -0.16
N MET A 32 4.87 15.58 -0.28
CA MET A 32 3.91 14.56 -0.64
C MET A 32 4.34 13.99 -2.00
N GLU A 33 4.78 12.74 -2.00
CA GLU A 33 5.30 12.11 -3.19
C GLU A 33 4.18 11.98 -4.22
N THR A 34 4.44 12.44 -5.45
CA THR A 34 3.47 12.38 -6.55
C THR A 34 3.74 11.17 -7.42
N SER A 35 2.68 10.46 -7.82
CA SER A 35 2.77 9.34 -8.76
C SER A 35 3.30 9.80 -10.11
N ARG A 36 4.15 8.99 -10.76
CA ARG A 36 4.75 9.32 -12.07
C ARG A 36 4.50 8.22 -13.08
N GLY A 37 4.01 8.58 -14.27
CA GLY A 37 3.73 7.60 -15.32
C GLY A 37 4.96 6.79 -15.72
N VAL A 38 4.79 5.48 -15.93
CA VAL A 38 5.83 4.58 -16.43
C VAL A 38 5.80 4.55 -17.96
N ALA A 39 6.95 4.85 -18.58
CA ALA A 39 7.08 4.81 -20.03
C ALA A 39 6.84 3.39 -20.59
N GLY A 40 6.03 3.29 -21.64
CA GLY A 40 5.61 1.99 -22.19
C GLY A 40 4.85 1.13 -21.17
N GLY A 41 4.08 1.77 -20.28
CA GLY A 41 3.21 1.10 -19.33
C GLY A 41 2.02 0.40 -19.98
N GLY A 42 1.25 -0.27 -19.14
CA GLY A 42 0.18 -1.20 -19.51
C GLY A 42 0.44 -2.59 -18.93
N VAL A 43 -0.55 -3.47 -19.11
CA VAL A 43 -0.47 -4.87 -18.73
C VAL A 43 -0.22 -5.70 -19.97
N SER A 44 0.98 -6.29 -20.08
CA SER A 44 1.37 -7.13 -21.22
C SER A 44 1.44 -8.61 -20.89
N VAL A 45 1.17 -9.00 -19.63
CA VAL A 45 1.13 -10.41 -19.22
C VAL A 45 -0.21 -11.02 -19.62
N PRO A 46 -0.23 -12.08 -20.46
CA PRO A 46 -1.48 -12.67 -20.93
C PRO A 46 -2.43 -13.08 -19.81
N GLY A 47 -3.71 -12.69 -19.94
CA GLY A 47 -4.78 -12.99 -18.98
C GLY A 47 -4.76 -12.13 -17.72
N TRP A 48 -3.76 -11.26 -17.53
CA TRP A 48 -3.73 -10.33 -16.41
C TRP A 48 -4.42 -9.01 -16.76
N THR A 49 -4.96 -8.38 -15.73
CA THR A 49 -5.52 -7.03 -15.76
C THR A 49 -5.21 -6.33 -14.43
N GLY A 50 -5.67 -5.09 -14.25
CA GLY A 50 -5.54 -4.36 -13.00
C GLY A 50 -6.51 -3.20 -12.87
N LYS A 51 -6.54 -2.61 -11.67
CA LYS A 51 -7.22 -1.35 -11.37
C LYS A 51 -6.35 -0.53 -10.44
N ILE A 52 -6.21 0.74 -10.76
CA ILE A 52 -5.49 1.70 -9.91
C ILE A 52 -6.42 2.23 -8.83
N ASP A 53 -5.86 2.75 -7.73
CA ASP A 53 -6.68 3.32 -6.67
C ASP A 53 -7.47 4.54 -7.17
N THR A 54 -8.71 4.74 -6.69
CA THR A 54 -9.58 5.87 -7.11
C THR A 54 -8.92 7.24 -6.97
N LYS A 55 -8.06 7.43 -5.96
CA LYS A 55 -7.29 8.67 -5.80
C LYS A 55 -6.30 8.93 -6.94
N GLU A 56 -5.78 7.87 -7.56
CA GLU A 56 -4.84 7.94 -8.68
C GLU A 56 -5.61 8.24 -9.97
N GLU A 57 -6.79 7.63 -10.15
CA GLU A 57 -7.72 7.96 -11.24
C GLU A 57 -8.10 9.45 -11.19
N ALA A 58 -8.44 9.96 -10.00
CA ALA A 58 -8.74 11.37 -9.78
C ALA A 58 -7.54 12.30 -10.04
N ALA A 59 -6.30 11.79 -9.91
CA ALA A 59 -5.08 12.51 -10.25
C ALA A 59 -4.72 12.42 -11.75
N GLY A 60 -5.59 11.85 -12.59
CA GLY A 60 -5.38 11.72 -14.03
C GLY A 60 -4.48 10.55 -14.44
N MET A 61 -4.13 9.67 -13.50
CA MET A 61 -3.38 8.46 -13.82
C MET A 61 -4.31 7.40 -14.43
N THR A 62 -3.71 6.50 -15.20
CA THR A 62 -4.42 5.37 -15.81
C THR A 62 -3.67 4.08 -15.51
N LEU A 63 -4.27 2.92 -15.84
CA LEU A 63 -3.54 1.65 -15.76
C LEU A 63 -2.28 1.65 -16.63
N ASN A 64 -2.28 2.38 -17.76
CA ASN A 64 -1.10 2.54 -18.61
C ASN A 64 -0.01 3.44 -18.00
N SER A 65 -0.29 4.11 -16.88
CA SER A 65 0.71 4.82 -16.08
C SER A 65 1.50 3.89 -15.16
N ALA A 66 1.13 2.59 -15.08
CA ALA A 66 1.88 1.52 -14.43
C ALA A 66 2.21 0.42 -15.45
N LYS A 67 3.12 -0.50 -15.12
CA LYS A 67 3.55 -1.59 -16.02
C LYS A 67 3.55 -2.93 -15.30
N LEU A 68 2.95 -3.93 -15.94
CA LEU A 68 3.05 -5.35 -15.59
C LEU A 68 3.50 -6.12 -16.83
N ALA A 69 4.72 -6.67 -16.79
CA ALA A 69 5.32 -7.43 -17.88
C ALA A 69 5.93 -8.74 -17.39
N LYS A 70 6.32 -9.62 -18.33
CA LYS A 70 7.14 -10.79 -18.02
C LYS A 70 8.62 -10.41 -18.05
N ASP A 71 9.38 -10.92 -17.09
CA ASP A 71 10.84 -10.97 -17.10
C ASP A 71 11.26 -12.42 -16.82
N GLY A 72 11.53 -13.16 -17.90
CA GLY A 72 11.61 -14.62 -17.86
C GLY A 72 10.34 -15.23 -17.24
N ASN A 73 10.51 -15.94 -16.12
CA ASN A 73 9.39 -16.53 -15.39
C ASN A 73 8.74 -15.57 -14.38
N ALA A 74 9.39 -14.45 -14.05
CA ALA A 74 8.89 -13.47 -13.10
C ALA A 74 7.83 -12.56 -13.74
N LEU A 75 6.95 -12.02 -12.90
CA LEU A 75 6.21 -10.81 -13.22
C LEU A 75 7.10 -9.62 -12.82
N HIS A 76 7.39 -8.73 -13.76
CA HIS A 76 8.07 -7.47 -13.48
C HIS A 76 7.04 -6.37 -13.38
N VAL A 77 7.00 -5.74 -12.21
CA VAL A 77 6.07 -4.67 -11.88
C VAL A 77 6.85 -3.38 -11.72
N SER A 78 6.42 -2.32 -12.41
CA SER A 78 6.85 -0.95 -12.16
C SER A 78 5.62 -0.08 -12.07
N THR A 79 5.40 0.60 -10.96
CA THR A 79 4.21 1.40 -10.73
C THR A 79 4.52 2.89 -10.77
N GLY A 80 3.66 3.63 -11.45
CA GLY A 80 3.44 5.04 -11.18
C GLY A 80 2.38 5.20 -10.11
N PRO A 81 1.09 4.91 -10.43
CA PRO A 81 0.00 4.90 -9.46
C PRO A 81 -0.01 3.64 -8.59
N ALA A 82 -0.61 3.70 -7.40
CA ALA A 82 -0.94 2.50 -6.63
C ALA A 82 -1.94 1.63 -7.39
N VAL A 83 -1.69 0.32 -7.47
CA VAL A 83 -2.40 -0.59 -8.37
C VAL A 83 -2.52 -2.00 -7.79
N THR A 84 -3.66 -2.62 -8.08
CA THR A 84 -3.91 -4.05 -7.86
C THR A 84 -3.96 -4.74 -9.21
N TYR A 85 -3.19 -5.82 -9.38
CA TYR A 85 -3.21 -6.67 -10.57
C TYR A 85 -3.71 -8.07 -10.25
N TRP A 86 -4.48 -8.66 -11.16
CA TRP A 86 -4.96 -10.04 -11.04
C TRP A 86 -5.13 -10.69 -12.41
N ASN A 87 -5.14 -12.02 -12.42
CA ASN A 87 -5.69 -12.80 -13.52
C ASN A 87 -7.08 -13.32 -13.07
N PRO A 88 -8.18 -13.06 -13.79
CA PRO A 88 -9.52 -13.52 -13.40
C PRO A 88 -9.64 -15.04 -13.20
N ALA A 89 -8.74 -15.84 -13.77
CA ALA A 89 -8.68 -17.29 -13.58
C ALA A 89 -8.06 -17.71 -12.23
N ASN A 90 -7.32 -16.83 -11.56
CA ASN A 90 -6.68 -17.11 -10.27
C ASN A 90 -7.72 -17.08 -9.15
N LYS A 91 -8.45 -18.19 -8.96
CA LYS A 91 -9.52 -18.29 -7.95
C LYS A 91 -9.12 -19.19 -6.78
N ALA A 92 -9.54 -18.79 -5.58
CA ALA A 92 -9.36 -19.51 -4.34
C ALA A 92 -10.71 -19.67 -3.63
N SER A 93 -10.94 -20.82 -3.02
CA SER A 93 -12.16 -21.08 -2.23
C SER A 93 -11.89 -22.03 -1.07
N GLY A 94 -12.61 -21.85 0.04
CA GLY A 94 -12.48 -22.64 1.26
C GLY A 94 -11.18 -22.36 2.00
N ASP A 95 -10.53 -23.41 2.47
CA ASP A 95 -9.20 -23.31 3.08
C ASP A 95 -8.12 -23.35 2.01
N TYR A 96 -7.22 -22.37 2.04
CA TYR A 96 -6.15 -22.22 1.05
C TYR A 96 -5.00 -21.36 1.58
N THR A 97 -3.84 -21.46 0.92
CA THR A 97 -2.73 -20.52 1.09
C THR A 97 -2.32 -19.98 -0.27
N VAL A 98 -2.30 -18.66 -0.43
CA VAL A 98 -1.67 -17.97 -1.57
C VAL A 98 -0.28 -17.52 -1.14
N LYS A 99 0.73 -17.74 -1.98
CA LYS A 99 2.13 -17.38 -1.69
C LYS A 99 2.83 -16.82 -2.92
N ALA A 100 3.73 -15.86 -2.74
CA ALA A 100 4.68 -15.41 -3.75
C ALA A 100 5.94 -14.81 -3.11
N THR A 101 7.01 -14.73 -3.89
CA THR A 101 8.24 -14.03 -3.52
C THR A 101 8.35 -12.73 -4.28
N PHE A 102 8.63 -11.65 -3.56
CA PHE A 102 8.79 -10.30 -4.09
C PHE A 102 10.24 -9.88 -3.89
N LYS A 103 10.91 -9.48 -4.97
CA LYS A 103 12.27 -8.94 -4.95
C LYS A 103 12.25 -7.51 -5.46
N GLU A 104 12.43 -6.56 -4.56
CA GLU A 104 12.75 -5.18 -4.92
C GLU A 104 14.27 -5.12 -5.12
N ALA A 105 14.70 -5.09 -6.38
CA ALA A 105 16.11 -5.21 -6.73
C ALA A 105 16.92 -3.97 -6.33
N LYS A 106 16.27 -2.79 -6.32
CA LYS A 106 16.84 -1.52 -5.90
C LYS A 106 15.85 -0.81 -4.98
N TYR A 107 16.00 -1.02 -3.68
CA TYR A 107 15.10 -0.45 -2.69
C TYR A 107 15.00 1.07 -2.81
N MET A 108 13.78 1.59 -2.89
CA MET A 108 13.51 3.02 -3.04
C MET A 108 14.17 3.69 -4.26
N ASN A 109 14.27 2.98 -5.39
CA ASN A 109 14.75 3.59 -6.65
C ASN A 109 13.71 4.51 -7.31
N LEU A 110 12.43 4.24 -7.09
CA LEU A 110 11.31 4.99 -7.65
C LEU A 110 10.59 5.86 -6.62
N ASN A 111 10.80 5.68 -5.31
CA ASN A 111 10.08 6.43 -4.29
C ASN A 111 10.97 7.26 -3.36
N SER A 112 10.37 8.24 -2.68
CA SER A 112 11.08 9.08 -1.68
C SER A 112 10.97 8.53 -0.27
N HIS A 113 10.09 7.56 -0.05
CA HIS A 113 9.88 6.88 1.20
C HIS A 113 9.41 5.43 0.97
N PRO A 114 9.56 4.54 1.96
CA PRO A 114 9.30 3.11 1.77
C PRO A 114 7.83 2.86 1.40
N HIS A 115 7.62 2.08 0.34
CA HIS A 115 6.29 1.72 -0.15
C HIS A 115 6.01 0.22 -0.07
N PRO A 116 4.76 -0.17 0.22
CA PRO A 116 4.40 -1.57 0.36
C PRO A 116 4.12 -2.26 -0.98
N TYR A 117 4.43 -3.55 -1.03
CA TYR A 117 4.01 -4.49 -2.06
C TYR A 117 3.60 -5.82 -1.44
N GLY A 118 2.68 -6.55 -2.07
CA GLY A 118 2.31 -7.87 -1.56
C GLY A 118 1.14 -8.54 -2.26
N LEU A 119 0.56 -9.50 -1.54
CA LEU A 119 -0.48 -10.40 -2.04
C LEU A 119 -1.88 -9.86 -1.79
N VAL A 120 -2.79 -10.19 -2.69
CA VAL A 120 -4.22 -9.93 -2.62
C VAL A 120 -4.96 -11.26 -2.61
N ILE A 121 -5.96 -11.41 -1.75
CA ILE A 121 -6.92 -12.53 -1.74
C ILE A 121 -8.35 -12.00 -1.64
N ALA A 122 -9.33 -12.91 -1.71
CA ALA A 122 -10.74 -12.59 -1.50
C ALA A 122 -11.31 -11.56 -2.50
N GLY A 123 -10.71 -11.48 -3.70
CA GLY A 123 -11.10 -10.56 -4.76
C GLY A 123 -12.49 -10.86 -5.29
N ASN A 124 -13.43 -9.95 -5.05
CA ASN A 124 -14.78 -9.96 -5.58
C ASN A 124 -15.06 -8.63 -6.27
N ASP A 125 -15.81 -8.67 -7.37
CA ASP A 125 -16.17 -7.49 -8.18
C ASP A 125 -14.97 -6.61 -8.57
N LEU A 126 -13.79 -7.24 -8.74
CA LEU A 126 -12.54 -6.55 -9.05
C LEU A 126 -12.68 -5.75 -10.35
N GLY A 127 -12.16 -4.51 -10.34
CA GLY A 127 -12.28 -3.60 -11.47
C GLY A 127 -13.52 -2.70 -11.43
N THR A 128 -14.41 -2.89 -10.46
CA THR A 128 -15.59 -2.04 -10.25
C THR A 128 -15.45 -1.18 -8.99
N ASP A 129 -16.35 -0.22 -8.80
CA ASP A 129 -16.44 0.59 -7.57
C ASP A 129 -16.94 -0.22 -6.36
N GLN A 130 -17.37 -1.46 -6.57
CA GLN A 130 -17.82 -2.39 -5.53
C GLN A 130 -16.78 -3.47 -5.22
N GLN A 131 -15.56 -3.34 -5.77
CA GLN A 131 -14.51 -4.32 -5.56
C GLN A 131 -14.24 -4.53 -4.07
N SER A 132 -14.06 -5.79 -3.66
CA SER A 132 -13.59 -6.10 -2.32
C SER A 132 -12.43 -7.07 -2.37
N TYR A 133 -11.42 -6.85 -1.53
CA TYR A 133 -10.29 -7.76 -1.34
C TYR A 133 -9.50 -7.42 -0.08
N LEU A 134 -8.75 -8.39 0.42
CA LEU A 134 -7.76 -8.21 1.48
C LEU A 134 -6.36 -8.28 0.88
N TYR A 135 -5.43 -7.48 1.39
CA TYR A 135 -4.03 -7.60 1.05
C TYR A 135 -3.13 -7.54 2.27
N CYS A 136 -2.08 -8.34 2.22
CA CYS A 136 -0.93 -8.24 3.12
C CYS A 136 0.28 -7.82 2.31
N ALA A 137 0.93 -6.75 2.76
CA ALA A 137 2.05 -6.15 2.04
C ALA A 137 3.19 -5.79 2.98
N ALA A 138 4.40 -6.07 2.51
CA ALA A 138 5.66 -5.78 3.20
C ALA A 138 6.29 -4.52 2.62
N TYR A 139 7.13 -3.88 3.41
CA TYR A 139 7.99 -2.78 3.02
C TYR A 139 9.45 -3.23 3.08
N GLY A 140 10.33 -2.60 2.29
CA GLY A 140 11.77 -2.83 2.39
C GLY A 140 12.43 -2.27 3.66
N ASN A 141 11.71 -1.56 4.54
CA ASN A 141 12.24 -1.06 5.83
C ASN A 141 11.92 -1.97 7.03
N GLY A 142 11.30 -3.14 6.81
CA GLY A 142 10.94 -4.07 7.89
C GLY A 142 9.56 -3.83 8.50
N ASN A 143 8.74 -2.99 7.87
CA ASN A 143 7.33 -2.81 8.24
C ASN A 143 6.40 -3.64 7.34
N PHE A 144 5.16 -3.82 7.78
CA PHE A 144 4.10 -4.43 7.00
C PHE A 144 2.73 -3.81 7.30
N ILE A 145 1.80 -3.99 6.37
CA ILE A 145 0.39 -3.61 6.50
C ILE A 145 -0.51 -4.77 6.12
N VAL A 146 -1.64 -4.87 6.83
CA VAL A 146 -2.80 -5.65 6.40
C VAL A 146 -3.98 -4.70 6.26
N ARG A 147 -4.51 -4.61 5.05
CA ARG A 147 -5.54 -3.67 4.65
C ARG A 147 -6.40 -4.30 3.58
N GLY A 148 -7.49 -3.66 3.23
CA GLY A 148 -8.31 -4.12 2.14
C GLY A 148 -9.17 -3.02 1.57
N PHE A 149 -9.93 -3.40 0.57
CA PHE A 149 -10.98 -2.61 -0.01
C PHE A 149 -12.28 -3.40 0.18
N GLY A 150 -13.32 -2.72 0.65
CA GLY A 150 -14.68 -2.95 0.15
C GLY A 150 -14.99 -1.80 -0.81
N PRO A 151 -16.23 -1.29 -0.85
CA PRO A 151 -16.52 -0.02 -1.53
C PRO A 151 -15.61 1.14 -1.04
N ALA A 152 -15.11 1.06 0.19
CA ALA A 152 -14.10 1.96 0.75
C ALA A 152 -12.88 1.19 1.29
N PRO A 153 -11.69 1.83 1.36
CA PRO A 153 -10.51 1.20 1.96
C PRO A 153 -10.67 1.03 3.48
N PHE A 154 -10.16 -0.09 4.00
CA PHE A 154 -10.12 -0.38 5.44
C PHE A 154 -8.74 -0.86 5.87
N GLN A 155 -8.48 -0.81 7.18
CA GLN A 155 -7.18 -1.14 7.78
C GLN A 155 -7.35 -2.12 8.92
N MET A 156 -6.49 -3.14 8.99
CA MET A 156 -6.56 -4.17 10.02
C MET A 156 -5.48 -4.00 11.10
N ASN A 157 -4.32 -3.45 10.76
CA ASN A 157 -3.23 -3.15 11.71
C ASN A 157 -2.92 -1.65 11.83
N GLY A 158 -3.94 -0.80 11.68
CA GLY A 158 -3.86 0.65 11.91
C GLY A 158 -3.18 1.48 10.81
N PRO A 159 -3.14 2.81 10.99
CA PRO A 159 -2.74 3.76 9.94
C PRO A 159 -1.27 3.70 9.56
N ARG A 160 -0.41 3.23 10.47
CA ARG A 160 1.04 3.13 10.26
C ARG A 160 1.53 1.69 10.03
N GLY A 161 0.62 0.70 10.07
CA GLY A 161 1.01 -0.70 10.09
C GLY A 161 1.83 -1.06 11.33
N GLY A 162 2.69 -2.06 11.21
CA GLY A 162 3.60 -2.50 12.26
C GLY A 162 4.97 -2.92 11.73
N ALA A 163 5.98 -2.92 12.60
CA ALA A 163 7.27 -3.56 12.32
C ALA A 163 7.25 -5.00 12.85
N ASP A 164 7.90 -5.92 12.15
CA ASP A 164 8.14 -7.28 12.66
C ASP A 164 9.54 -7.75 12.21
N PRO A 165 10.33 -8.41 13.09
CA PRO A 165 11.65 -8.92 12.74
C PRO A 165 11.69 -9.89 11.54
N ALA A 166 10.57 -10.53 11.21
CA ALA A 166 10.48 -11.39 10.04
C ALA A 166 10.42 -10.61 8.73
N VAL A 167 10.09 -9.32 8.73
CA VAL A 167 10.11 -8.52 7.49
C VAL A 167 11.55 -8.08 7.24
N ASN A 168 12.12 -8.53 6.13
CA ASN A 168 13.51 -8.20 5.79
C ASN A 168 13.66 -6.69 5.59
N LYS A 169 14.82 -6.17 5.98
CA LYS A 169 15.21 -4.78 5.74
C LYS A 169 16.26 -4.74 4.63
N ALA A 170 16.10 -3.83 3.68
CA ALA A 170 17.20 -3.47 2.79
C ALA A 170 18.36 -2.91 3.61
N ALA A 171 19.60 -3.17 3.19
CA ALA A 171 20.79 -2.60 3.84
C ALA A 171 20.87 -1.07 3.68
N GLY A 172 20.24 -0.53 2.64
CA GLY A 172 20.17 0.89 2.34
C GLY A 172 19.36 1.16 1.07
N VAL A 173 19.19 2.45 0.73
CA VAL A 173 18.60 2.86 -0.56
C VAL A 173 19.45 2.30 -1.71
N GLY A 174 18.81 1.74 -2.72
CA GLY A 174 19.43 1.11 -3.87
C GLY A 174 19.85 -0.35 -3.66
N GLU A 175 19.88 -0.83 -2.42
CA GLU A 175 20.21 -2.23 -2.10
C GLU A 175 19.01 -3.15 -2.29
N PRO A 176 19.23 -4.44 -2.61
CA PRO A 176 18.14 -5.37 -2.82
C PRO A 176 17.48 -5.79 -1.50
N VAL A 177 16.18 -6.06 -1.56
CA VAL A 177 15.43 -6.72 -0.48
C VAL A 177 14.43 -7.70 -1.05
N THR A 178 14.24 -8.82 -0.35
CA THR A 178 13.33 -9.89 -0.77
C THR A 178 12.38 -10.25 0.36
N GLN A 179 11.11 -10.49 0.01
CA GLN A 179 10.08 -10.93 0.94
C GLN A 179 9.34 -12.12 0.32
N GLU A 180 9.26 -13.26 1.02
CA GLU A 180 8.23 -14.27 0.74
C GLU A 180 6.99 -13.88 1.53
N ILE A 181 5.87 -13.65 0.85
CA ILE A 181 4.61 -13.28 1.49
C ILE A 181 3.63 -14.42 1.25
N ALA A 182 2.90 -14.81 2.29
CA ALA A 182 1.81 -15.77 2.21
C ALA A 182 0.58 -15.25 2.94
N ILE A 183 -0.60 -15.49 2.36
CA ILE A 183 -1.89 -15.27 3.03
C ILE A 183 -2.63 -16.60 3.06
N SER A 184 -3.01 -17.05 4.25
CA SER A 184 -3.73 -18.30 4.47
C SER A 184 -5.14 -18.04 4.98
N VAL A 185 -6.10 -18.75 4.43
CA VAL A 185 -7.46 -18.89 4.96
C VAL A 185 -7.56 -20.32 5.51
N ARG A 186 -7.75 -20.47 6.81
CA ARG A 186 -7.81 -21.78 7.49
C ARG A 186 -8.83 -21.74 8.62
N GLY A 187 -9.87 -22.59 8.53
CA GLY A 187 -10.98 -22.57 9.49
C GLY A 187 -11.56 -21.15 9.63
N GLU A 188 -11.60 -20.61 10.84
CA GLU A 188 -12.13 -19.26 11.12
C GLU A 188 -11.09 -18.14 11.02
N LYS A 189 -9.86 -18.42 10.58
CA LYS A 189 -8.77 -17.45 10.56
C LYS A 189 -8.30 -17.10 9.16
N VAL A 190 -7.85 -15.85 9.03
CA VAL A 190 -7.04 -15.38 7.92
C VAL A 190 -5.72 -14.87 8.47
N GLU A 191 -4.61 -15.41 7.97
CA GLU A 191 -3.27 -15.15 8.47
C GLU A 191 -2.39 -14.55 7.38
N CYS A 192 -1.67 -13.48 7.73
CA CYS A 192 -0.55 -13.02 6.93
C CYS A 192 0.75 -13.55 7.52
N ALA A 193 1.53 -14.22 6.69
CA ALA A 193 2.90 -14.59 6.98
C ALA A 193 3.88 -13.88 6.04
N ILE A 194 4.99 -13.41 6.61
CA ILE A 194 6.12 -12.84 5.86
C ILE A 194 7.36 -13.61 6.28
N ASN A 195 8.14 -14.06 5.30
CA ASN A 195 9.34 -14.88 5.46
C ASN A 195 9.09 -16.06 6.42
N LYS A 196 7.99 -16.79 6.17
CA LYS A 196 7.55 -17.99 6.89
C LYS A 196 7.10 -17.78 8.34
N LYS A 197 7.03 -16.54 8.83
CA LYS A 197 6.48 -16.22 10.16
C LYS A 197 5.13 -15.53 10.02
N VAL A 198 4.12 -15.98 10.77
CA VAL A 198 2.84 -15.26 10.89
C VAL A 198 3.08 -13.94 11.61
N VAL A 199 2.78 -12.84 10.93
CA VAL A 199 2.93 -11.47 11.45
C VAL A 199 1.57 -10.85 11.84
N ALA A 200 0.48 -11.41 11.34
CA ALA A 200 -0.88 -11.02 11.73
C ALA A 200 -1.87 -12.17 11.51
N SER A 201 -2.87 -12.26 12.39
CA SER A 201 -3.97 -13.23 12.32
C SER A 201 -5.28 -12.54 12.68
N TYR A 202 -6.32 -12.78 11.90
CA TYR A 202 -7.64 -12.17 12.06
C TYR A 202 -8.74 -13.22 11.98
N ASP A 203 -9.80 -13.06 12.78
CA ASP A 203 -11.02 -13.83 12.60
C ASP A 203 -11.70 -13.45 11.28
N LYS A 204 -12.25 -14.44 10.58
CA LYS A 204 -13.05 -14.24 9.36
C LYS A 204 -14.19 -13.26 9.60
N SER A 205 -14.83 -13.31 10.76
CA SER A 205 -15.91 -12.39 11.14
C SER A 205 -15.47 -10.92 11.25
N ALA A 206 -14.19 -10.64 11.49
CA ALA A 206 -13.65 -9.28 11.48
C ALA A 206 -13.39 -8.75 10.06
N LEU A 207 -13.33 -9.64 9.07
CA LEU A 207 -12.98 -9.36 7.68
C LEU A 207 -14.21 -9.41 6.76
N VAL A 208 -15.03 -10.45 6.89
CA VAL A 208 -16.29 -10.64 6.19
C VAL A 208 -17.38 -9.94 6.99
N ALA A 209 -17.52 -8.64 6.71
CA ALA A 209 -18.43 -7.75 7.42
C ALA A 209 -18.88 -6.63 6.46
N ALA A 210 -19.98 -5.96 6.81
CA ALA A 210 -20.47 -4.82 6.06
C ALA A 210 -19.35 -3.77 5.86
N GLY A 211 -19.18 -3.31 4.61
CA GLY A 211 -18.14 -2.34 4.23
C GLY A 211 -16.73 -2.93 4.06
N LYS A 212 -16.53 -4.23 4.27
CA LYS A 212 -15.25 -4.93 4.06
C LYS A 212 -15.38 -6.01 2.98
N LEU A 213 -15.07 -7.27 3.30
CA LEU A 213 -15.11 -8.37 2.35
C LEU A 213 -16.52 -8.96 2.23
N LYS A 214 -16.91 -9.35 1.02
CA LYS A 214 -18.11 -10.16 0.76
C LYS A 214 -17.92 -11.63 1.16
N SER A 215 -16.72 -12.14 0.95
CA SER A 215 -16.32 -13.53 1.23
C SER A 215 -14.80 -13.57 1.38
N THR A 216 -14.26 -14.63 2.01
CA THR A 216 -12.83 -14.97 1.89
C THR A 216 -12.51 -15.72 0.60
N ASP A 217 -13.52 -16.20 -0.12
CA ASP A 217 -13.37 -16.79 -1.44
C ASP A 217 -13.31 -15.70 -2.50
N GLY A 218 -12.58 -15.96 -3.58
CA GLY A 218 -12.49 -15.02 -4.70
C GLY A 218 -11.18 -15.10 -5.46
N VAL A 219 -10.91 -14.05 -6.22
CA VAL A 219 -9.69 -13.92 -7.02
C VAL A 219 -8.50 -13.54 -6.14
N TYR A 220 -7.33 -14.10 -6.42
CA TYR A 220 -6.07 -13.69 -5.81
C TYR A 220 -5.12 -13.04 -6.82
N GLY A 221 -4.25 -12.19 -6.32
CA GLY A 221 -3.36 -11.37 -7.15
C GLY A 221 -2.27 -10.68 -6.36
N ILE A 222 -1.79 -9.56 -6.88
CA ILE A 222 -0.71 -8.76 -6.30
C ILE A 222 -1.10 -7.30 -6.24
N ARG A 223 -0.57 -6.58 -5.25
CA ARG A 223 -0.80 -5.15 -5.07
C ARG A 223 0.51 -4.44 -4.78
N PHE A 224 0.64 -3.26 -5.36
CA PHE A 224 1.78 -2.38 -5.22
C PHE A 224 1.28 -0.98 -4.90
N ALA A 225 1.97 -0.28 -3.99
CA ALA A 225 1.80 1.16 -3.85
C ALA A 225 2.33 1.91 -5.09
N HIS A 226 2.17 3.24 -5.08
CA HIS A 226 2.70 4.08 -6.14
C HIS A 226 4.22 3.98 -6.21
N ASN A 227 4.81 4.38 -7.33
CA ASN A 227 6.25 4.58 -7.47
C ASN A 227 7.11 3.41 -6.90
N THR A 228 6.76 2.16 -7.22
CA THR A 228 7.39 0.95 -6.69
C THR A 228 7.82 0.02 -7.83
N GLU A 229 8.95 -0.68 -7.68
CA GLU A 229 9.41 -1.68 -8.65
C GLU A 229 9.79 -3.00 -7.97
N ALA A 230 9.27 -4.12 -8.45
CA ALA A 230 9.74 -5.44 -7.99
C ALA A 230 9.52 -6.53 -9.03
N LEU A 231 10.27 -7.62 -8.85
CA LEU A 231 10.02 -8.90 -9.49
C LEU A 231 9.17 -9.77 -8.55
N VAL A 232 8.12 -10.38 -9.09
CA VAL A 232 7.29 -11.36 -8.40
C VAL A 232 7.49 -12.75 -9.01
N THR A 233 7.86 -13.71 -8.19
CA THR A 233 8.04 -15.11 -8.60
C THR A 233 7.23 -16.05 -7.72
N GLY A 234 6.95 -17.25 -8.24
CA GLY A 234 6.33 -18.31 -7.46
C GLY A 234 4.92 -18.00 -6.93
N LEU A 235 4.16 -17.12 -7.60
CA LEU A 235 2.76 -16.90 -7.26
C LEU A 235 1.98 -18.19 -7.43
N THR A 236 1.52 -18.76 -6.33
CA THR A 236 0.84 -20.05 -6.29
C THR A 236 -0.27 -20.08 -5.24
N ILE A 237 -1.18 -21.02 -5.39
CA ILE A 237 -2.19 -21.39 -4.41
C ILE A 237 -2.01 -22.86 -4.02
N THR A 238 -2.11 -23.15 -2.73
CA THR A 238 -2.20 -24.52 -2.21
C THR A 238 -3.47 -24.70 -1.39
N LYS A 239 -4.02 -25.92 -1.40
CA LYS A 239 -5.11 -26.34 -0.51
C LYS A 239 -4.57 -27.36 0.51
N PRO A 240 -5.18 -27.49 1.70
CA PRO A 240 -4.85 -28.53 2.66
C PRO A 240 -4.96 -29.94 2.07
#